data_AF-A0A4R3J594-F1
#
_entry.id   AF-A0A4R3J594-F1
#
_cell.length_a   1.000
_cell.length_b   1.000
_cell.length_c   1.000
_cell.angle_alpha   90.00
_cell.angle_beta   90.00
_cell.angle_gamma   90.00
#
_symmetry.space_group_name_H-M   'P 1'
#
loop_
_entity.id
_entity.type
_entity.pdbx_description
1 polymer ?
#
loop_
_entity_poly.entity_id
_entity_poly.type
_entity_poly.pdbx_seq_one_letter_code
_entity_poly.pdbx_strand_id
1 'polypeptide(L)'
;MLTQKFSVAMRNDFARGPFHRPAHLTAFALEWLIVERNGDFLAISDAGGLTPEQAKDINHPAPSDLQRNNTLVGTLIDMEPDTGVEVYLFSQFPIPAPVTIGRQFFPGEGYARLCAQDGKIAVSAHGRHFHIPGPTGGLANGGEPPNLTSGLNWHFDAEQRAWSGETFN
;
A
#
# COMPACT_ATOMS: atom_id res chain seq x y z
N MET A 1 18.99 -0.97 9.40
CA MET A 1 18.03 0.10 9.77
C MET A 1 17.63 0.80 8.49
N LEU A 2 16.33 0.94 8.22
CA LEU A 2 15.82 1.61 7.02
C LEU A 2 16.19 3.11 7.03
N THR A 3 16.36 3.70 5.85
CA THR A 3 16.58 5.15 5.77
C THR A 3 15.35 5.88 6.30
N GLN A 4 15.57 7.07 6.88
CA GLN A 4 14.45 7.82 7.44
C GLN A 4 13.48 8.29 6.35
N LYS A 5 13.97 8.46 5.12
CA LYS A 5 13.16 8.82 3.97
C LYS A 5 13.53 8.01 2.72
N PHE A 6 12.53 7.45 2.04
CA PHE A 6 12.71 6.86 0.71
C PHE A 6 11.42 6.90 -0.10
N SER A 7 11.55 6.74 -1.41
CA SER A 7 10.46 6.45 -2.33
C SER A 7 10.93 5.39 -3.32
N VAL A 8 10.22 4.28 -3.43
CA VAL A 8 10.59 3.15 -4.29
C VAL A 8 9.38 2.58 -5.03
N ALA A 9 9.63 1.92 -6.16
CA ALA A 9 8.60 1.14 -6.84
C ALA A 9 8.63 -0.31 -6.37
N MET A 10 7.46 -0.91 -6.21
CA MET A 10 7.32 -2.31 -5.81
C MET A 10 6.42 -3.07 -6.77
N ARG A 11 6.82 -4.28 -7.12
CA ARG A 11 5.92 -5.25 -7.75
C ARG A 11 5.06 -5.86 -6.65
N ASN A 12 3.76 -5.92 -6.86
CA ASN A 12 2.78 -6.28 -5.85
C ASN A 12 1.91 -7.46 -6.29
N ASP A 13 1.79 -8.45 -5.41
CA ASP A 13 0.79 -9.50 -5.46
C ASP A 13 -0.43 -9.05 -4.66
N PHE A 14 -1.44 -8.52 -5.34
CA PHE A 14 -2.66 -8.03 -4.72
C PHE A 14 -3.75 -9.11 -4.71
N ALA A 15 -4.38 -9.31 -3.56
CA ALA A 15 -5.52 -10.19 -3.42
C ALA A 15 -6.67 -9.46 -2.71
N ARG A 16 -7.91 -9.78 -3.10
CA ARG A 16 -9.11 -9.24 -2.44
C ARG A 16 -10.23 -10.26 -2.33
N GLY A 17 -11.12 -10.01 -1.39
CA GLY A 17 -12.31 -10.81 -1.17
C GLY A 17 -13.42 -10.05 -0.43
N PRO A 18 -14.48 -10.75 -0.01
CA PRO A 18 -15.62 -10.14 0.69
C PRO A 18 -15.22 -9.60 2.06
N PHE A 19 -15.62 -8.38 2.41
CA PHE A 19 -15.30 -7.71 3.69
C PHE A 19 -15.47 -8.58 4.95
N HIS A 20 -16.57 -9.34 5.00
CA HIS A 20 -16.96 -10.15 6.15
C HIS A 20 -16.24 -11.51 6.23
N ARG A 21 -15.39 -11.84 5.25
CA ARG A 21 -14.58 -13.07 5.22
C ARG A 21 -13.11 -12.72 4.99
N PRO A 22 -12.41 -12.12 5.97
CA PRO A 22 -11.04 -11.62 5.80
C PRO A 22 -10.03 -12.71 5.39
N ALA A 23 -10.28 -13.97 5.73
CA ALA A 23 -9.42 -15.09 5.31
C ALA A 23 -9.75 -15.63 3.90
N HIS A 24 -10.82 -15.15 3.24
CA HIS A 24 -11.29 -15.68 1.98
C HIS A 24 -11.01 -14.70 0.84
N LEU A 25 -9.98 -15.02 0.05
CA LEU A 25 -9.54 -14.26 -1.11
C LEU A 25 -10.08 -14.90 -2.40
N THR A 26 -10.64 -14.09 -3.28
CA THR A 26 -11.34 -14.57 -4.49
C THR A 26 -10.84 -13.95 -5.79
N ALA A 27 -10.17 -12.81 -5.72
CA ALA A 27 -9.62 -12.14 -6.88
C ALA A 27 -8.17 -11.75 -6.62
N PHE A 28 -7.33 -11.98 -7.62
CA PHE A 28 -5.87 -11.77 -7.55
C PHE A 28 -5.44 -10.92 -8.73
N ALA A 29 -4.50 -10.02 -8.52
CA ALA A 29 -3.95 -9.15 -9.53
C ALA A 29 -2.45 -8.89 -9.27
N LEU A 30 -1.74 -8.59 -10.35
CA LEU A 30 -0.38 -8.07 -10.29
C LEU A 30 -0.42 -6.58 -10.61
N GLU A 31 0.13 -5.78 -9.71
CA GLU A 31 0.19 -4.33 -9.89
C GLU A 31 1.53 -3.74 -9.44
N TRP A 32 1.79 -2.51 -9.88
CA TRP A 32 2.87 -1.68 -9.40
C TRP A 32 2.37 -0.83 -8.24
N LEU A 33 3.19 -0.71 -7.21
CA LEU A 33 3.02 0.24 -6.13
C LEU A 33 4.17 1.25 -6.13
N ILE A 34 3.89 2.46 -5.65
CA ILE A 34 4.91 3.39 -5.17
C ILE A 34 4.80 3.46 -3.65
N VAL A 35 5.88 3.12 -2.96
CA VAL A 35 5.96 3.15 -1.49
C VAL A 35 6.93 4.23 -1.06
N GLU A 36 6.46 5.10 -0.18
CA GLU A 36 7.20 6.24 0.35
C GLU A 36 7.20 6.21 1.87
N ARG A 37 8.38 6.14 2.48
CA ARG A 37 8.56 6.30 3.92
C ARG A 37 9.08 7.70 4.19
N ASN A 38 8.52 8.37 5.19
CA ASN A 38 9.01 9.67 5.67
C ASN A 38 8.84 9.78 7.19
N GLY A 39 9.93 9.51 7.93
CA GLY A 39 9.89 9.40 9.38
C GLY A 39 8.93 8.29 9.81
N ASP A 40 7.94 8.66 10.62
CA ASP A 40 6.93 7.73 11.17
C ASP A 40 5.75 7.47 10.22
N PHE A 41 5.80 7.98 8.99
CA PHE A 41 4.71 7.84 8.02
C PHE A 41 5.10 6.95 6.84
N LEU A 42 4.16 6.12 6.41
CA LEU A 42 4.27 5.28 5.22
C LEU A 42 3.11 5.59 4.27
N ALA A 43 3.41 6.01 3.04
CA ALA A 43 2.44 6.12 1.97
C ALA A 43 2.62 4.96 0.98
N ILE A 44 1.52 4.30 0.63
CA ILE A 44 1.50 3.22 -0.36
C ILE A 44 0.45 3.59 -1.40
N SER A 45 0.89 3.82 -2.63
CA SER A 45 0.01 4.18 -3.73
C SER A 45 -0.01 3.10 -4.79
N ASP A 46 -1.20 2.72 -5.27
CA ASP A 46 -1.26 1.96 -6.53
C ASP A 46 -0.75 2.82 -7.70
N ALA A 47 -0.06 2.17 -8.62
CA ALA A 47 0.58 2.79 -9.76
C ALA A 47 0.29 2.09 -11.09
N GLY A 48 -0.75 1.25 -11.13
CA GLY A 48 -1.25 0.57 -12.33
C GLY A 48 -0.91 -0.92 -12.38
N GLY A 49 -1.63 -1.67 -13.23
CA GLY A 49 -1.42 -3.11 -13.40
C GLY A 49 -0.14 -3.45 -14.17
N LEU A 50 0.41 -4.64 -13.94
CA LEU A 50 1.50 -5.17 -14.75
C LEU A 50 0.98 -5.61 -16.12
N THR A 51 1.75 -5.33 -17.19
CA THR A 51 1.49 -5.95 -18.49
C THR A 51 1.82 -7.46 -18.45
N PRO A 52 1.30 -8.29 -19.38
CA PRO A 52 1.63 -9.70 -19.45
C PRO A 52 3.13 -10.00 -19.54
N GLU A 53 3.91 -9.13 -20.18
CA GLU A 53 5.36 -9.24 -20.30
C GLU A 53 6.05 -8.97 -18.96
N GLN A 54 5.64 -7.89 -18.27
CA GLN A 54 6.14 -7.53 -16.95
C GLN A 54 5.80 -8.61 -15.90
N ALA A 55 4.61 -9.20 -16.01
CA ALA A 55 4.16 -10.25 -15.10
C ALA A 55 5.04 -11.51 -15.17
N LYS A 56 5.59 -11.85 -16.33
CA LYS A 56 6.40 -13.07 -16.56
C LYS A 56 7.79 -12.99 -15.94
N ASP A 57 8.39 -11.81 -15.87
CA ASP A 57 9.71 -11.61 -15.30
C ASP A 57 9.60 -10.99 -13.90
N ILE A 58 9.90 -11.80 -12.88
CA ILE A 58 9.88 -11.35 -11.49
C ILE A 58 10.86 -10.22 -11.22
N ASN A 59 11.95 -10.12 -12.00
CA ASN A 59 12.99 -9.10 -11.85
C ASN A 59 12.82 -7.91 -12.82
N HIS A 60 11.69 -7.85 -13.55
CA HIS A 60 11.45 -6.76 -14.47
C HIS A 60 11.54 -5.41 -13.71
N PRO A 61 12.31 -4.43 -14.21
CA PRO A 61 12.39 -3.10 -13.60
C PRO A 61 11.03 -2.39 -13.68
N ALA A 62 10.76 -1.50 -12.74
CA ALA A 62 9.50 -0.77 -12.77
C ALA A 62 9.50 0.26 -13.91
N PRO A 63 8.34 0.53 -14.54
CA PRO A 63 8.21 1.58 -15.55
C PRO A 63 8.66 2.95 -15.03
N SER A 64 9.29 3.76 -15.87
CA SER A 64 9.77 5.08 -15.46
C SER A 64 8.64 6.10 -15.26
N ASP A 65 7.47 5.84 -15.83
CA ASP A 65 6.30 6.73 -15.89
C ASP A 65 5.20 6.39 -14.87
N LEU A 66 5.51 5.55 -13.87
CA LEU A 66 4.57 5.22 -12.79
C LEU A 66 4.03 6.49 -12.11
N GLN A 67 2.71 6.51 -11.91
CA GLN A 67 2.00 7.62 -11.24
C GLN A 67 1.24 7.09 -10.02
N ARG A 68 1.25 7.86 -8.93
CA ARG A 68 0.47 7.55 -7.72
C ARG A 68 -1.02 7.78 -8.00
N ASN A 69 -1.86 6.76 -7.77
CA ASN A 69 -3.30 6.88 -7.87
C ASN A 69 -3.96 6.96 -6.48
N ASN A 70 -4.36 5.83 -5.90
CA ASN A 70 -5.01 5.75 -4.60
C ASN A 70 -3.95 5.50 -3.54
N THR A 71 -3.89 6.37 -2.53
CA THR A 71 -2.83 6.32 -1.52
C THR A 71 -3.38 5.93 -0.15
N LEU A 72 -2.92 4.78 0.36
CA LEU A 72 -3.01 4.42 1.78
C LEU A 72 -1.93 5.18 2.56
N VAL A 73 -2.27 5.65 3.76
CA VAL A 73 -1.31 6.29 4.67
C VAL A 73 -1.31 5.58 6.02
N GLY A 74 -0.14 5.08 6.40
CA GLY A 74 0.11 4.42 7.68
C GLY A 74 0.96 5.29 8.62
N THR A 75 0.72 5.16 9.92
CA THR A 75 1.57 5.72 10.99
C THR A 75 2.27 4.59 11.71
N LEU A 76 3.57 4.73 11.97
CA LEU A 76 4.39 3.77 12.69
C LEU A 76 3.83 3.57 14.10
N ILE A 77 3.53 2.32 14.46
CA ILE A 77 3.01 1.95 15.79
C ILE A 77 3.93 0.99 16.54
N ASP A 78 4.79 0.28 15.82
CA ASP A 78 5.74 -0.66 16.42
C ASP A 78 6.96 -0.86 15.52
N MET A 79 8.08 -1.23 16.12
CA MET A 79 9.31 -1.61 15.44
C MET A 79 9.93 -2.78 16.18
N GLU A 80 9.92 -3.95 15.55
CA GLU A 80 10.52 -5.17 16.08
C GLU A 80 12.05 -4.98 16.24
N PRO A 81 12.61 -5.00 17.45
CA PRO A 81 14.03 -4.64 17.66
C PRO A 81 15.03 -5.58 16.99
N ASP A 82 14.72 -6.88 16.93
CA ASP A 82 15.64 -7.91 16.45
C ASP A 82 15.62 -8.06 14.93
N THR A 83 14.46 -7.85 14.31
CA THR A 83 14.23 -8.03 12.87
C THR A 83 14.28 -6.69 12.12
N GLY A 84 14.07 -5.57 12.82
CA GLY A 84 13.93 -4.26 12.21
C GLY A 84 12.65 -4.10 11.39
N VAL A 85 11.67 -5.00 11.58
CA VAL A 85 10.35 -4.90 10.93
C VAL A 85 9.58 -3.75 11.56
N GLU A 86 9.11 -2.84 10.72
CA GLU A 86 8.29 -1.70 11.12
C GLU A 86 6.81 -2.02 10.86
N VAL A 87 5.95 -1.75 11.83
CA VAL A 87 4.50 -1.97 11.72
C VAL A 87 3.78 -0.64 11.68
N TYR A 88 2.97 -0.45 10.64
CA TYR A 88 2.23 0.79 10.38
C TYR A 88 0.73 0.52 10.44
N LEU A 89 -0.01 1.37 11.17
CA LEU A 89 -1.47 1.34 11.20
C LEU A 89 -2.03 2.29 10.15
N PHE A 90 -2.94 1.82 9.29
CA PHE A 90 -3.55 2.66 8.26
C PHE A 90 -4.58 3.64 8.82
N SER A 91 -4.64 4.78 8.16
CA SER A 91 -5.51 5.90 8.52
C SER A 91 -6.86 5.78 7.82
N GLN A 92 -7.94 6.07 8.55
CA GLN A 92 -9.29 6.14 7.99
C GLN A 92 -9.71 7.55 7.59
N PHE A 93 -8.94 8.55 8.02
CA PHE A 93 -9.19 9.96 7.75
C PHE A 93 -7.97 10.55 7.04
N PRO A 94 -8.16 11.58 6.20
CA PRO A 94 -7.04 12.32 5.63
C PRO A 94 -6.19 12.89 6.76
N ILE A 95 -4.94 12.41 6.88
CA ILE A 95 -3.98 12.95 7.84
C ILE A 95 -3.09 13.95 7.11
N PRO A 96 -2.76 15.12 7.70
CA PRO A 96 -1.66 15.95 7.23
C PRO A 96 -0.35 15.21 7.51
N ALA A 97 -0.02 14.25 6.64
CA ALA A 97 1.21 13.51 6.70
C ALA A 97 2.24 14.19 5.77
N PRO A 98 3.54 14.17 6.11
CA PRO A 98 4.60 14.74 5.26
C PRO A 98 4.88 13.85 4.03
N VAL A 99 3.92 13.05 3.59
CA VAL A 99 4.02 12.09 2.48
C VAL A 99 3.18 12.56 1.30
N THR A 100 3.61 12.18 0.11
CA THR A 100 2.93 12.55 -1.13
C THR A 100 1.67 11.70 -1.32
N ILE A 101 0.49 12.33 -1.22
CA ILE A 101 -0.76 11.73 -1.68
C ILE A 101 -0.82 11.80 -3.21
N GLY A 102 -1.21 10.70 -3.86
CA GLY A 102 -1.41 10.63 -5.30
C GLY A 102 -2.64 11.40 -5.77
N ARG A 103 -3.42 10.77 -6.66
CA ARG A 103 -4.69 11.34 -7.11
C ARG A 103 -5.70 11.48 -5.98
N GLN A 104 -5.76 10.50 -5.07
CA GLN A 104 -6.66 10.57 -3.91
C GLN A 104 -6.16 9.76 -2.72
N PHE A 105 -6.54 10.21 -1.53
CA PHE A 105 -6.42 9.44 -0.30
C PHE A 105 -7.40 8.26 -0.32
N PHE A 106 -6.93 7.09 0.10
CA PHE A 106 -7.69 5.85 0.18
C PHE A 106 -7.80 5.43 1.66
N PRO A 107 -8.97 5.63 2.31
CA PRO A 107 -9.17 5.22 3.70
C PRO A 107 -9.00 3.71 3.84
N GLY A 108 -8.24 3.24 4.82
CA GLY A 108 -8.05 1.80 5.05
C GLY A 108 -8.13 1.44 6.52
N GLU A 109 -8.78 0.31 6.82
CA GLU A 109 -8.68 -0.33 8.13
C GLU A 109 -7.72 -1.50 8.02
N GLY A 110 -6.54 -1.41 8.63
CA GLY A 110 -5.55 -2.46 8.51
C GLY A 110 -4.16 -1.99 8.92
N TYR A 111 -3.17 -2.80 8.59
CA TYR A 111 -1.78 -2.51 8.88
C TYR A 111 -0.88 -2.92 7.72
N ALA A 112 0.31 -2.32 7.69
CA ALA A 112 1.42 -2.76 6.87
C ALA A 112 2.61 -3.18 7.74
N ARG A 113 3.38 -4.14 7.28
CA ARG A 113 4.70 -4.47 7.78
C ARG A 113 5.71 -4.13 6.71
N LEU A 114 6.65 -3.27 7.03
CA LEU A 114 7.76 -2.88 6.18
C LEU A 114 9.02 -3.54 6.71
N CYS A 115 9.76 -4.24 5.84
CA CYS A 115 11.03 -4.84 6.19
C CYS A 115 12.11 -4.49 5.16
N ALA A 116 13.35 -4.44 5.63
CA ALA A 116 14.52 -4.39 4.76
C ALA A 116 15.44 -5.55 5.12
N GLN A 117 15.61 -6.47 4.17
CA GLN A 117 16.51 -7.60 4.32
C GLN A 117 17.37 -7.71 3.06
N ASP A 118 18.67 -7.94 3.24
CA ASP A 118 19.64 -8.16 2.15
C ASP A 118 19.63 -7.06 1.07
N GLY A 119 19.43 -5.81 1.49
CA GLY A 119 19.41 -4.64 0.60
C GLY A 119 18.14 -4.49 -0.24
N LYS A 120 17.10 -5.28 0.04
CA LYS A 120 15.79 -5.18 -0.61
C LYS A 120 14.73 -4.77 0.40
N ILE A 121 13.84 -3.87 -0.02
CA ILE A 121 12.66 -3.48 0.75
C ILE A 121 11.47 -4.34 0.33
N ALA A 122 10.74 -4.86 1.31
CA ALA A 122 9.46 -5.52 1.09
C ALA A 122 8.38 -4.95 2.03
N VAL A 123 7.14 -4.96 1.55
CA VAL A 123 5.96 -4.54 2.30
C VAL A 123 4.91 -5.64 2.19
N SER A 124 4.38 -6.06 3.33
CA SER A 124 3.13 -6.82 3.37
C SER A 124 2.06 -5.96 4.02
N ALA A 125 0.82 -6.07 3.58
CA ALA A 125 -0.27 -5.33 4.17
C ALA A 125 -1.58 -6.10 4.12
N HIS A 126 -2.37 -5.93 5.17
CA HIS A 126 -3.66 -6.57 5.32
C HIS A 126 -4.65 -5.54 5.80
N GLY A 127 -5.81 -5.51 5.15
CA GLY A 127 -6.84 -4.61 5.56
C GLY A 127 -8.18 -4.90 4.96
N ARG A 128 -9.11 -4.02 5.31
CA ARG A 128 -10.46 -4.00 4.82
C ARG A 128 -10.89 -2.57 4.63
N HIS A 129 -11.87 -2.36 3.79
CA HIS A 129 -12.49 -1.06 3.66
C HIS A 129 -13.95 -1.18 3.27
N PHE A 130 -14.69 -0.14 3.66
CA PHE A 130 -16.00 0.15 3.14
C PHE A 130 -16.04 1.64 2.82
N HIS A 131 -16.15 1.98 1.53
CA HIS A 131 -16.10 3.37 1.09
C HIS A 131 -17.46 3.90 0.70
N ILE A 132 -17.70 5.15 1.09
CA ILE A 132 -18.78 5.99 0.60
C ILE A 132 -18.20 7.25 -0.04
N PRO A 133 -18.94 7.92 -0.93
CA PRO A 133 -18.56 9.26 -1.38
C PRO A 133 -18.39 10.21 -0.18
N GLY A 134 -17.24 10.87 -0.12
CA GLY A 134 -16.94 11.84 0.93
C GLY A 134 -17.71 13.16 0.77
N PRO A 135 -17.96 13.91 1.85
CA PRO A 135 -18.74 15.16 1.82
C PRO A 135 -18.10 16.28 1.00
N THR A 136 -16.79 16.23 0.77
CA THR A 136 -16.02 17.22 0.01
C THR A 136 -15.48 16.67 -1.32
N GLY A 137 -16.03 15.54 -1.79
CA GLY A 137 -15.43 14.72 -2.85
C GLY A 137 -14.37 13.75 -2.31
N GLY A 138 -14.04 12.71 -3.10
CA GLY A 138 -13.15 11.62 -2.69
C GLY A 138 -13.86 10.49 -1.94
N LEU A 139 -13.08 9.62 -1.28
CA LEU A 139 -13.56 8.45 -0.54
C LEU A 139 -13.55 8.73 0.97
N ALA A 140 -14.60 8.34 1.67
CA ALA A 140 -14.67 8.33 3.12
C ALA A 140 -14.99 6.93 3.64
N ASN A 141 -14.55 6.59 4.86
CA ASN A 141 -15.01 5.37 5.51
C ASN A 141 -16.49 5.53 5.89
N GLY A 142 -17.34 4.63 5.42
CA GLY A 142 -18.79 4.72 5.60
C GLY A 142 -19.32 4.18 6.93
N GLY A 143 -18.46 3.61 7.78
CA GLY A 143 -18.91 2.71 8.85
C GLY A 143 -19.49 1.41 8.26
N GLU A 144 -19.69 0.37 9.07
CA GLU A 144 -20.26 -0.89 8.58
C GLU A 144 -21.75 -0.70 8.21
N PRO A 145 -22.15 -0.75 6.93
CA PRO A 145 -23.56 -0.71 6.57
C PRO A 145 -24.24 -2.06 6.87
N PRO A 146 -25.57 -2.10 6.95
CA PRO A 146 -26.32 -3.35 7.05
C PRO A 146 -26.18 -4.26 5.81
N ASN A 147 -25.78 -3.71 4.65
CA ASN A 147 -25.54 -4.46 3.40
C ASN A 147 -24.11 -4.23 2.90
N LEU A 148 -23.21 -5.16 3.23
CA LEU A 148 -21.76 -5.10 2.97
C LEU A 148 -21.35 -5.39 1.51
N THR A 149 -22.22 -5.18 0.53
CA THR A 149 -21.99 -5.62 -0.86
C THR A 149 -20.85 -4.88 -1.57
N SER A 150 -20.50 -3.68 -1.11
CA SER A 150 -19.36 -2.89 -1.64
C SER A 150 -18.13 -2.87 -0.72
N GLY A 151 -18.18 -3.58 0.41
CA GLY A 151 -17.01 -3.72 1.29
C GLY A 151 -16.07 -4.80 0.79
N LEU A 152 -14.77 -4.57 0.91
CA LEU A 152 -13.74 -5.53 0.52
C LEU A 152 -12.75 -5.78 1.66
N ASN A 153 -12.25 -7.00 1.75
CA ASN A 153 -10.97 -7.29 2.37
C ASN A 153 -9.89 -7.35 1.28
N TRP A 154 -8.66 -7.00 1.63
CA TRP A 154 -7.55 -7.00 0.71
C TRP A 154 -6.25 -7.34 1.45
N HIS A 155 -5.40 -8.11 0.78
CA HIS A 155 -4.04 -8.42 1.21
C HIS A 155 -3.10 -8.08 0.07
N PHE A 156 -1.89 -7.65 0.39
CA PHE A 156 -0.88 -7.52 -0.62
C PHE A 156 0.53 -7.75 -0.08
N ASP A 157 1.37 -8.34 -0.93
CA ASP A 157 2.78 -8.60 -0.68
C ASP A 157 3.57 -7.98 -1.83
N ALA A 158 4.45 -7.04 -1.47
CA ALA A 158 5.14 -6.19 -2.42
C ALA A 158 6.64 -6.21 -2.18
N GLU A 159 7.40 -6.28 -3.27
CA GLU A 159 8.86 -6.24 -3.23
C GLU A 159 9.41 -5.15 -4.13
N GLN A 160 10.43 -4.45 -3.65
CA GLN A 160 11.13 -3.43 -4.40
C GLN A 160 11.66 -3.95 -5.74
N ARG A 161 11.52 -3.13 -6.79
CA ARG A 161 12.15 -3.32 -8.10
C ARG A 161 12.88 -2.05 -8.50
N ALA A 162 13.98 -2.22 -9.23
CA ALA A 162 14.77 -1.10 -9.73
C ALA A 162 13.89 -0.12 -10.50
N TRP A 163 14.01 1.17 -10.17
CA TRP A 163 13.18 2.21 -10.76
C TRP A 163 13.92 3.54 -10.85
N SER A 164 13.76 4.24 -11.97
CA SER A 164 14.45 5.52 -12.21
C SER A 164 13.97 6.65 -11.28
N GLY A 165 12.80 6.50 -10.64
CA GLY A 165 12.25 7.45 -9.68
C GLY A 165 12.62 7.17 -8.22
N GLU A 166 13.50 6.20 -7.96
CA GLU A 166 13.91 5.86 -6.59
C GLU A 166 14.64 7.01 -5.91
N THR A 167 14.33 7.22 -4.63
CA THR A 167 15.03 8.20 -3.79
C THR A 167 15.31 7.61 -2.41
N PHE A 168 16.46 7.93 -1.84
CA PHE A 168 16.89 7.56 -0.49
C PHE A 168 17.56 8.79 0.13
N ASN A 169 17.01 9.31 1.23
CA ASN A 169 17.51 10.50 1.92
C ASN A 169 17.60 10.28 3.43
#